data_AF-A0A954G0Z9-F1
#
_entry.id   AF-A0A954G0Z9-F1
#
_cell.length_a   1.000
_cell.length_b   1.000
_cell.length_c   1.000
_cell.angle_alpha   90.00
_cell.angle_beta   90.00
_cell.angle_gamma   90.00
#
_symmetry.space_group_name_H-M   'P 1'
#
loop_
_entity.id
_entity.type
_entity.pdbx_description
1 polymer ?
#
loop_
_entity_poly.entity_id
_entity_poly.type
_entity_poly.pdbx_seq_one_letter_code
_entity_poly.pdbx_strand_id
1 'polypeptide(L)'
;MEAWLTQHFVNSALVYAGAAMVAAPIIIHLINRFQYKRVRFAAMEFLLQSQQTNQRRVLLEQLLLLLLRILLIVCLLLLIARLILDPNQLSMFHGAKSHHVIVLDDSGSMQNVWGEQSAFKEGLQVIRKIAAEGANRPNTEKMSLIVLSRADAPLFLQRDINEELINELDAKLTNLACSHQSLDLNQGLETAAELL
;
A
#
# COMPACT_ATOMS: atom_id res chain seq x y z
N MET A 1 14.28 -9.81 20.76
CA MET A 1 14.37 -9.62 19.30
C MET A 1 13.10 -10.06 18.54
N GLU A 2 11.99 -10.39 19.23
CA GLU A 2 10.77 -10.96 18.60
C GLU A 2 9.68 -9.93 18.21
N ALA A 3 9.85 -8.65 18.57
CA ALA A 3 8.77 -7.66 18.49
C ALA A 3 8.52 -7.07 17.09
N TRP A 4 9.52 -7.11 16.19
CA TRP A 4 9.44 -6.45 14.88
C TRP A 4 8.45 -7.15 13.94
N LEU A 5 8.34 -8.48 13.99
CA LEU A 5 7.35 -9.22 13.20
C LEU A 5 5.95 -8.94 13.73
N THR A 6 5.75 -8.99 15.05
CA THR A 6 4.42 -8.84 15.65
C THR A 6 3.79 -7.46 15.43
N GLN A 7 4.59 -6.43 15.16
CA GLN A 7 4.09 -5.08 14.89
C GLN A 7 3.31 -4.96 13.57
N HIS A 8 3.55 -5.86 12.62
CA HIS A 8 2.93 -5.83 11.29
C HIS A 8 1.65 -6.69 11.18
N PHE A 9 1.31 -7.46 12.22
CA PHE A 9 0.19 -8.40 12.21
C PHE A 9 -0.80 -8.11 13.33
N VAL A 10 -2.08 -8.06 12.98
CA VAL A 10 -3.17 -7.85 13.95
C VAL A 10 -3.26 -9.00 14.96
N ASN A 11 -2.99 -10.22 14.51
CA ASN A 11 -3.05 -11.43 15.33
C ASN A 11 -1.66 -12.06 15.48
N SER A 12 -0.86 -11.55 16.40
CA SER A 12 0.51 -12.01 16.67
C SER A 12 0.61 -13.49 17.04
N ALA A 13 -0.39 -14.04 17.74
CA ALA A 13 -0.43 -15.46 18.11
C ALA A 13 -0.51 -16.41 16.89
N LEU A 14 -1.16 -15.98 15.81
CA LEU A 14 -1.29 -16.79 14.59
C LEU A 14 0.01 -16.84 13.79
N VAL A 15 0.90 -15.86 13.95
CA VAL A 15 2.21 -15.85 13.26
C VAL A 15 3.09 -16.99 13.76
N TYR A 16 3.13 -17.25 15.07
CA TYR A 16 3.91 -18.35 15.64
C TYR A 16 3.34 -19.72 15.26
N ALA A 17 2.01 -19.87 15.30
CA ALA A 17 1.35 -21.09 14.83
C ALA A 17 1.59 -21.32 13.32
N GLY A 18 1.59 -20.25 12.54
CA GLY A 18 1.92 -20.27 11.13
C GLY A 18 3.36 -20.68 10.83
N ALA A 19 4.32 -20.14 11.58
CA ALA A 19 5.72 -20.52 11.44
C ALA A 19 5.93 -22.04 11.67
N ALA A 20 5.22 -22.63 12.65
CA ALA A 20 5.24 -24.08 12.86
C ALA A 20 4.63 -24.86 11.68
N MET A 21 3.56 -24.36 11.05
CA MET A 21 2.97 -24.96 9.85
C MET A 21 3.86 -24.87 8.61
N VAL A 22 4.63 -23.78 8.44
CA VAL A 22 5.61 -23.63 7.36
C VAL A 22 6.80 -24.58 7.54
N ALA A 23 7.18 -24.87 8.79
CA ALA A 23 8.25 -25.82 9.08
C ALA A 23 7.87 -27.27 8.75
N ALA A 24 6.59 -27.63 8.79
CA ALA A 24 6.12 -29.00 8.52
C ALA A 24 6.55 -29.56 7.14
N PRO A 25 6.32 -28.89 5.99
CA PRO A 25 6.78 -29.39 4.68
C PRO A 25 8.29 -29.46 4.56
N ILE A 26 9.04 -28.56 5.20
CA ILE A 26 10.50 -28.56 5.23
C ILE A 26 11.00 -29.81 5.96
N ILE A 27 10.44 -30.07 7.15
CA ILE A 27 10.78 -31.23 7.98
C ILE A 27 10.43 -32.53 7.27
N ILE A 28 9.23 -32.64 6.69
CA ILE A 28 8.80 -33.83 5.94
C ILE A 28 9.73 -34.08 4.75
N HIS A 29 10.15 -33.04 4.03
CA HIS A 29 11.11 -33.19 2.92
C HIS A 29 12.47 -33.69 3.41
N LEU A 30 12.97 -33.14 4.52
CA LEU A 30 14.25 -33.57 5.11
C LEU A 30 14.19 -35.04 5.53
N ILE A 31 13.11 -35.47 6.18
CA ILE A 31 12.90 -36.87 6.60
C ILE A 31 12.83 -37.80 5.39
N ASN A 32 12.14 -37.42 4.31
CA ASN A 32 12.06 -38.24 3.10
C ASN A 32 13.40 -38.36 2.38
N ARG A 33 14.27 -37.34 2.45
CA ARG A 33 15.64 -37.40 1.92
C ARG A 33 16.52 -38.41 2.67
N PHE A 34 16.25 -38.64 3.96
CA PHE A 34 16.98 -39.62 4.77
C PHE A 34 16.60 -41.08 4.50
N GLN A 35 15.47 -41.34 3.84
CA GLN A 35 15.10 -42.70 3.43
C GLN A 35 15.80 -43.12 2.14
N TYR A 36 17.11 -43.34 2.23
CA TYR A 36 17.87 -44.03 1.18
C TYR A 36 17.37 -45.49 1.08
N LYS A 37 16.60 -45.79 0.03
CA LYS A 37 16.30 -47.18 -0.34
C LYS A 37 17.58 -47.88 -0.77
N ARG A 38 18.10 -48.80 0.05
CA ARG A 38 19.19 -49.70 -0.35
C ARG A 38 18.63 -50.73 -1.34
N VAL A 39 18.86 -50.52 -2.64
CA VAL A 39 18.51 -51.50 -3.68
C VAL A 39 19.77 -52.28 -4.05
N ARG A 40 19.87 -53.55 -3.64
CA ARG A 40 20.89 -54.50 -4.14
C ARG A 40 20.38 -55.08 -5.45
N PHE A 41 20.87 -54.60 -6.60
CA PHE A 41 20.58 -55.23 -7.89
C PHE A 41 21.80 -55.21 -8.81
N ALA A 42 22.12 -56.36 -9.42
CA ALA A 42 23.36 -56.60 -10.17
C ALA A 42 23.40 -55.98 -11.58
N ALA A 43 22.31 -55.38 -12.07
CA ALA A 43 22.21 -54.77 -13.41
C ALA A 43 22.14 -53.23 -13.39
N MET A 44 22.63 -52.58 -12.33
CA MET A 44 22.43 -51.14 -12.08
C MET A 44 23.29 -50.21 -12.94
N GLU A 45 24.35 -50.72 -13.58
CA GLU A 45 25.33 -49.88 -14.29
C GLU A 45 24.71 -49.13 -15.49
N PHE A 46 23.78 -49.74 -16.21
CA PHE A 46 23.04 -49.08 -17.31
C PHE A 46 22.05 -48.01 -16.82
N LEU A 47 21.50 -48.18 -15.62
CA LEU A 47 20.53 -47.27 -15.02
C LEU A 47 21.23 -46.07 -14.34
N LEU A 48 22.43 -46.29 -13.79
CA LEU A 48 23.32 -45.29 -13.22
C LEU A 48 23.89 -44.31 -14.26
N GLN A 49 24.25 -44.78 -15.46
CA GLN A 49 24.71 -43.89 -16.55
C GLN A 49 23.60 -42.95 -17.05
N SER A 50 22.35 -43.42 -17.10
CA SER A 50 21.20 -42.57 -17.46
C SER A 50 20.81 -41.60 -16.33
N GLN A 51 20.90 -42.03 -15.06
CA GLN A 51 20.57 -41.16 -13.92
C GLN A 51 21.52 -39.97 -13.72
N GLN A 52 22.81 -40.09 -14.05
CA GLN A 52 23.76 -38.98 -13.87
C GLN A 52 23.39 -37.74 -14.70
N THR A 53 22.79 -37.94 -15.88
CA THR A 53 22.39 -36.83 -16.75
C THR A 53 21.10 -36.15 -16.28
N ASN A 54 20.13 -36.91 -15.76
CA ASN A 54 18.84 -36.38 -15.29
C ASN A 54 18.80 -36.01 -13.81
N GLN A 55 19.80 -36.38 -13.00
CA GLN A 55 19.84 -36.08 -11.56
C GLN A 55 19.72 -34.59 -11.27
N ARG A 56 20.39 -33.74 -12.07
CA ARG A 56 20.34 -32.28 -11.89
C ARG A 56 18.94 -31.70 -12.14
N ARG A 57 18.24 -32.17 -13.18
CA ARG A 57 16.86 -31.74 -13.47
C ARG A 57 15.89 -32.17 -12.36
N VAL A 58 15.98 -33.43 -11.92
CA VAL A 58 15.12 -33.94 -10.85
C VAL A 58 15.35 -33.18 -9.53
N LEU A 59 16.60 -32.85 -9.19
CA LEU A 59 16.90 -32.04 -8.01
C LEU A 59 16.34 -30.61 -8.11
N LEU A 60 16.45 -29.98 -9.29
CA LEU A 60 15.89 -28.65 -9.52
C LEU A 60 14.36 -28.65 -9.44
N GLU A 61 13.69 -29.61 -10.06
CA GLU A 61 12.23 -29.76 -9.98
C GLU A 61 11.77 -30.00 -8.54
N GLN A 62 12.46 -30.87 -7.79
CA GLN A 62 12.15 -31.12 -6.38
C GLN A 62 12.35 -29.88 -5.51
N LEU A 63 13.40 -29.09 -5.75
CA LEU A 63 13.64 -27.85 -5.03
C LEU A 63 12.57 -26.80 -5.35
N LEU A 64 12.18 -26.68 -6.62
CA LEU A 64 11.15 -25.74 -7.08
C LEU A 64 9.77 -26.13 -6.53
N LEU A 65 9.43 -27.42 -6.53
CA LEU A 65 8.19 -27.94 -5.92
C LEU A 65 8.17 -27.75 -4.40
N LEU A 66 9.30 -27.92 -3.73
CA LEU A 66 9.43 -27.63 -2.29
C LEU A 66 9.20 -26.14 -2.02
N LEU A 67 9.85 -25.27 -2.79
CA LEU A 67 9.76 -23.82 -2.65
C LEU A 67 8.31 -23.35 -2.88
N LEU A 68 7.64 -23.84 -3.92
CA LEU A 68 6.25 -23.48 -4.21
C LEU A 68 5.31 -23.95 -3.09
N ARG A 69 5.51 -25.16 -2.55
CA ARG A 69 4.72 -25.67 -1.42
C ARG A 69 4.86 -24.80 -0.17
N ILE A 70 6.08 -24.35 0.14
CA ILE A 70 6.35 -23.44 1.25
C ILE A 70 5.69 -22.08 0.98
N LEU A 71 5.89 -21.53 -0.21
CA LEU A 71 5.37 -20.23 -0.60
C LEU A 71 3.85 -20.17 -0.51
N LEU A 72 3.15 -21.24 -0.93
CA LEU A 72 1.69 -21.33 -0.82
C LEU A 72 1.22 -21.23 0.64
N ILE A 73 1.86 -21.97 1.55
CA ILE A 73 1.51 -21.94 2.98
C ILE A 73 1.85 -20.58 3.59
N VAL A 74 2.99 -19.99 3.25
CA VAL A 74 3.38 -18.65 3.69
C VAL A 74 2.35 -17.61 3.22
N CYS A 75 1.97 -17.62 1.94
CA CYS A 75 0.96 -16.71 1.41
C CYS A 75 -0.39 -16.84 2.13
N LEU A 76 -0.85 -18.07 2.38
CA LEU A 76 -2.07 -18.29 3.15
C LEU A 76 -1.97 -17.75 4.57
N LEU A 77 -0.83 -17.93 5.23
CA LEU A 77 -0.60 -17.39 6.57
C LEU A 77 -0.56 -15.87 6.60
N LEU A 78 0.10 -15.23 5.63
CA LEU A 78 0.11 -13.76 5.53
C LEU A 78 -1.31 -13.22 5.32
N LEU A 79 -2.13 -13.92 4.55
CA LEU A 79 -3.52 -13.55 4.29
C LEU A 79 -4.39 -13.72 5.55
N ILE A 80 -4.27 -14.84 6.26
CA ILE A 80 -5.03 -15.12 7.50
C ILE A 80 -4.55 -14.22 8.66
N ALA A 81 -3.25 -13.97 8.78
CA ALA A 81 -2.67 -13.11 9.81
C ALA A 81 -2.94 -11.62 9.54
N ARG A 82 -3.57 -11.29 8.40
CA ARG A 82 -3.94 -9.94 7.98
C ARG A 82 -2.74 -9.01 8.04
N LEU A 83 -1.71 -9.34 7.25
CA LEU A 83 -0.50 -8.52 7.12
C LEU A 83 -0.89 -7.09 6.73
N ILE A 84 -0.64 -6.13 7.63
CA ILE A 84 -0.78 -4.72 7.32
C ILE A 84 0.55 -4.29 6.70
N LEU A 85 0.55 -4.19 5.38
CA LEU A 85 1.66 -3.57 4.66
C LEU A 85 1.41 -2.07 4.63
N ASP A 86 2.38 -1.30 5.13
CA ASP A 86 2.34 0.15 5.01
C ASP A 86 2.24 0.52 3.52
N PRO A 87 1.25 1.33 3.12
CA PRO A 87 1.11 1.79 1.73
C PRO A 87 2.39 2.47 1.21
N ASN A 88 3.18 3.07 2.11
CA ASN A 88 4.44 3.73 1.79
C ASN A 88 5.58 2.75 1.43
N GLN A 89 5.53 1.48 1.85
CA GLN A 89 6.51 0.48 1.43
C GLN A 89 6.11 -0.18 0.10
N LEU A 90 4.80 -0.22 -0.19
CA LEU A 90 4.24 -0.73 -1.44
C LEU A 90 4.21 0.33 -2.57
N SER A 91 4.47 1.59 -2.24
CA SER A 91 4.56 2.69 -3.21
C SER A 91 5.72 2.52 -4.20
N MET A 92 6.80 1.83 -3.83
CA MET A 92 7.89 1.48 -4.75
C MET A 92 7.41 0.58 -5.91
N PHE A 93 6.34 -0.21 -5.70
CA PHE A 93 5.70 -1.02 -6.73
C PHE A 93 4.55 -0.30 -7.44
N HIS A 94 4.03 0.79 -6.84
CA HIS A 94 2.98 1.62 -7.42
C HIS A 94 3.59 2.87 -8.04
N GLY A 95 4.03 2.77 -9.30
CA GLY A 95 4.29 3.93 -10.16
C GLY A 95 3.03 4.71 -10.56
N ALA A 96 1.91 4.50 -9.87
CA ALA A 96 0.65 5.18 -10.15
C ALA A 96 0.72 6.58 -9.53
N LYS A 97 0.82 7.59 -10.38
CA LYS A 97 0.69 8.99 -9.97
C LYS A 97 -0.78 9.23 -9.62
N SER A 98 -1.08 9.47 -8.35
CA SER A 98 -2.44 9.79 -7.91
C SER A 98 -2.62 11.31 -7.96
N HIS A 99 -3.71 11.76 -8.58
CA HIS A 99 -4.07 13.18 -8.59
C HIS A 99 -5.27 13.41 -7.68
N HIS A 100 -5.05 14.17 -6.60
CA HIS A 100 -6.07 14.57 -5.65
C HIS A 100 -6.66 15.92 -6.05
N VAL A 101 -7.91 15.92 -6.52
CA VAL A 101 -8.69 17.13 -6.77
C VAL A 101 -9.57 17.39 -5.55
N ILE A 102 -9.30 18.48 -4.84
CA ILE A 102 -10.03 18.89 -3.65
C ILE A 102 -10.86 20.12 -3.99
N VAL A 103 -12.16 20.02 -3.74
CA VAL A 103 -13.12 21.11 -3.90
C VAL A 103 -13.57 21.55 -2.51
N LEU A 104 -13.26 22.81 -2.16
CA LEU A 104 -13.63 23.40 -0.88
C LEU A 104 -14.88 24.26 -1.04
N ASP A 105 -15.90 23.98 -0.23
CA ASP A 105 -17.05 24.86 -0.05
C ASP A 105 -16.69 26.03 0.88
N ASP A 106 -16.88 27.24 0.39
CA ASP A 106 -16.69 28.49 1.11
C ASP A 106 -17.99 29.30 1.22
N SER A 107 -19.15 28.62 1.15
CA SER A 107 -20.47 29.20 1.37
C SER A 107 -20.60 29.87 2.74
N GLY A 108 -21.50 30.85 2.82
CA GLY A 108 -21.87 31.46 4.10
C GLY A 108 -22.36 30.44 5.14
N SER A 109 -22.93 29.30 4.72
CA SER A 109 -23.30 28.20 5.62
C SER A 109 -22.10 27.55 6.32
N MET A 110 -20.91 27.56 5.72
CA MET A 110 -19.70 26.98 6.31
C MET A 110 -19.14 27.79 7.48
N GLN A 111 -19.61 29.03 7.67
CA GLN A 111 -19.31 29.82 8.87
C GLN A 111 -20.06 29.32 10.11
N ASN A 112 -21.03 28.41 9.97
CA ASN A 112 -21.75 27.84 11.09
C ASN A 112 -20.78 27.10 12.03
N VAL A 113 -20.89 27.40 13.32
CA VAL A 113 -20.07 26.84 14.39
C VAL A 113 -20.85 25.71 15.04
N TRP A 114 -20.35 24.49 14.88
CA TRP A 114 -20.87 23.32 15.58
C TRP A 114 -19.79 22.79 16.52
N GLY A 115 -20.00 22.94 17.83
CA GLY A 115 -18.96 22.62 18.83
C GLY A 115 -17.97 23.78 19.02
N GLU A 116 -16.67 23.53 18.84
CA GLU A 116 -15.60 24.50 19.15
C GLU A 116 -15.11 25.30 17.93
N GLN A 117 -15.39 24.86 16.70
CA GLN A 117 -14.89 25.49 15.47
C GLN A 117 -15.96 25.57 14.37
N SER A 118 -15.74 26.43 13.37
CA SER A 118 -16.63 26.50 12.19
C SER A 118 -16.34 25.35 11.23
N ALA A 119 -17.37 24.90 10.50
CA ALA A 119 -17.22 23.85 9.48
C ALA A 119 -16.14 24.19 8.45
N PHE A 120 -15.99 25.47 8.11
CA PHE A 120 -14.90 25.95 7.24
C PHE A 120 -13.51 25.69 7.84
N LYS A 121 -13.29 26.00 9.12
CA LYS A 121 -11.99 25.78 9.78
C LYS A 121 -11.66 24.29 9.89
N GLU A 122 -12.65 23.46 10.15
CA GLU A 122 -12.50 22.01 10.13
C GLU A 122 -12.10 21.50 8.74
N GLY A 123 -12.77 21.99 7.69
CA GLY A 123 -12.41 21.70 6.29
C GLY A 123 -10.95 22.06 5.98
N LEU A 124 -10.49 23.24 6.40
CA LEU A 124 -9.08 23.64 6.24
C LEU A 124 -8.11 22.69 6.97
N GLN A 125 -8.47 22.18 8.15
CA GLN A 125 -7.64 21.20 8.85
C GLN A 125 -7.58 19.85 8.12
N VAL A 126 -8.69 19.41 7.54
CA VAL A 126 -8.72 18.17 6.74
C VAL A 126 -7.83 18.32 5.51
N ILE A 127 -7.88 19.47 4.82
CA ILE A 127 -7.00 19.76 3.68
C ILE A 127 -5.52 19.71 4.09
N ARG A 128 -5.17 20.30 5.24
CA ARG A 128 -3.81 20.24 5.79
C ARG A 128 -3.38 18.81 6.10
N LYS A 129 -4.25 17.99 6.67
CA LYS A 129 -3.97 16.57 6.95
C LYS A 129 -3.70 15.80 5.65
N ILE A 130 -4.54 15.99 4.62
CA ILE A 130 -4.36 15.35 3.31
C ILE A 130 -3.03 15.77 2.68
N ALA A 131 -2.70 17.06 2.71
CA ALA A 131 -1.43 17.56 2.18
C ALA A 131 -0.22 17.02 2.96
N ALA A 132 -0.31 16.94 4.28
CA ALA A 132 0.75 16.39 5.14
C ALA A 132 0.92 14.86 4.93
N GLU A 133 -0.17 14.13 4.71
CA GLU A 133 -0.13 12.71 4.37
C GLU A 133 0.52 12.49 2.99
N GLY A 134 0.16 13.31 2.00
CA GLY A 134 0.72 13.23 0.65
C GLY A 134 2.19 13.64 0.57
N ALA A 135 2.65 14.53 1.46
CA ALA A 135 4.06 14.92 1.55
C ALA A 135 4.98 13.76 1.97
N ASN A 136 4.45 12.76 2.69
CA ASN A 136 5.19 11.54 3.01
C ASN A 136 5.42 10.65 1.77
N ARG A 137 4.84 11.00 0.60
CA ARG A 137 4.94 10.29 -0.68
C ARG A 137 5.44 11.23 -1.79
N PRO A 138 6.69 11.71 -1.68
CA PRO A 138 7.23 12.67 -2.64
C PRO A 138 7.18 12.14 -4.08
N ASN A 139 6.86 13.01 -5.03
CA ASN A 139 6.77 12.75 -6.48
C ASN A 139 5.71 11.73 -6.95
N THR A 140 4.85 11.25 -6.06
CA THR A 140 3.79 10.27 -6.41
C THR A 140 2.41 10.91 -6.46
N GLU A 141 2.20 11.99 -5.69
CA GLU A 141 0.89 12.61 -5.55
C GLU A 141 0.90 14.05 -6.06
N LYS A 142 -0.08 14.36 -6.90
CA LYS A 142 -0.40 15.72 -7.33
C LYS A 142 -1.64 16.21 -6.61
N MET A 143 -1.69 17.49 -6.28
CA MET A 143 -2.83 18.12 -5.63
C MET A 143 -3.35 19.27 -6.49
N SER A 144 -4.68 19.41 -6.54
CA SER A 144 -5.37 20.60 -7.05
C SER A 144 -6.41 21.02 -6.04
N LEU A 145 -6.44 22.31 -5.72
CA LEU A 145 -7.37 22.88 -4.76
C LEU A 145 -8.22 23.93 -5.48
N ILE A 146 -9.51 23.65 -5.56
CA ILE A 146 -10.52 24.56 -6.08
C ILE A 146 -11.35 25.06 -4.89
N VAL A 147 -11.62 26.36 -4.87
CA VAL A 147 -12.60 26.96 -3.95
C VAL A 147 -13.84 27.29 -4.77
N LEU A 148 -15.01 26.88 -4.28
CA LEU A 148 -16.26 26.96 -5.03
C LEU A 148 -16.63 28.40 -5.43
N SER A 149 -16.31 29.42 -4.63
CA SER A 149 -16.57 30.83 -5.02
C SER A 149 -15.74 31.31 -6.20
N ARG A 150 -14.64 30.62 -6.52
CA ARG A 150 -13.70 30.97 -7.59
C ARG A 150 -13.37 29.73 -8.40
N ALA A 151 -14.41 29.02 -8.87
CA ALA A 151 -14.27 27.84 -9.71
C ALA A 151 -13.39 28.09 -10.95
N ASP A 152 -13.44 29.30 -11.52
CA ASP A 152 -12.66 29.69 -12.70
C ASP A 152 -11.15 29.88 -12.42
N ALA A 153 -10.75 30.00 -11.15
CA ALA A 153 -9.37 30.31 -10.76
C ALA A 153 -8.92 29.41 -9.59
N PRO A 154 -8.57 28.14 -9.85
CA PRO A 154 -8.09 27.21 -8.82
C PRO A 154 -6.86 27.77 -8.08
N LEU A 155 -6.80 27.62 -6.75
CA LEU A 155 -5.68 28.12 -5.94
C LEU A 155 -4.37 27.36 -6.20
N PHE A 156 -4.49 26.08 -6.57
CA PHE A 156 -3.39 25.20 -6.93
C PHE A 156 -3.86 24.27 -8.05
N LEU A 157 -3.06 24.12 -9.11
CA LEU A 157 -3.36 23.29 -10.27
C LEU A 157 -2.21 22.31 -10.54
N GLN A 158 -2.53 21.02 -10.46
CA GLN A 158 -1.64 19.88 -10.72
C GLN A 158 -0.23 20.01 -10.11
N ARG A 159 -0.12 20.55 -8.89
CA ARG A 159 1.16 20.73 -8.21
C ARG A 159 1.58 19.45 -7.51
N ASP A 160 2.86 19.10 -7.60
CA ASP A 160 3.43 17.98 -6.84
C ASP A 160 3.45 18.35 -5.34
N ILE A 161 3.05 17.40 -4.49
CA ILE A 161 3.02 17.61 -3.04
C ILE A 161 4.46 17.58 -2.50
N ASN A 162 5.06 18.76 -2.38
CA ASN A 162 6.39 19.00 -1.82
C ASN A 162 6.29 19.91 -0.57
N GLU A 163 7.34 19.98 0.25
CA GLU A 163 7.38 20.85 1.44
C GLU A 163 7.11 22.34 1.09
N GLU A 164 7.54 22.79 -0.09
CA GLU A 164 7.25 24.13 -0.61
C GLU A 164 5.74 24.36 -0.80
N LEU A 165 5.02 23.38 -1.37
CA LEU A 165 3.57 23.46 -1.56
C LEU A 165 2.84 23.52 -0.21
N ILE A 166 3.30 22.76 0.79
CA ILE A 166 2.69 22.77 2.13
C ILE A 166 2.81 24.17 2.76
N ASN A 167 3.98 24.79 2.66
CA ASN A 167 4.20 26.13 3.18
C ASN A 167 3.35 27.17 2.44
N GLU A 168 3.25 27.08 1.11
CA GLU A 168 2.35 27.94 0.32
C GLU A 168 0.86 27.71 0.65
N LEU A 169 0.47 26.45 0.84
CA LEU A 169 -0.87 26.03 1.21
C LEU A 169 -1.24 26.61 2.57
N ASP A 170 -0.37 26.47 3.58
CA ASP A 170 -0.63 27.02 4.91
C ASP A 170 -0.75 28.54 4.90
N ALA A 171 0.10 29.24 4.13
CA ALA A 171 0.01 30.69 3.98
C ALA A 171 -1.31 31.13 3.31
N LYS A 172 -1.74 30.42 2.26
CA LYS A 172 -2.99 30.73 1.55
C LYS A 172 -4.24 30.35 2.36
N LEU A 173 -4.25 29.18 3.01
CA LEU A 173 -5.39 28.71 3.81
C LEU A 173 -5.63 29.57 5.06
N THR A 174 -4.58 30.14 5.65
CA THR A 174 -4.73 31.01 6.83
C THR A 174 -5.42 32.33 6.50
N ASN A 175 -5.27 32.82 5.27
CA ASN A 175 -5.88 34.07 4.80
C ASN A 175 -7.24 33.87 4.10
N LEU A 176 -7.69 32.62 3.94
CA LEU A 176 -8.96 32.30 3.31
C LEU A 176 -10.12 32.54 4.30
N ALA A 177 -11.14 33.25 3.82
CA ALA A 177 -12.40 33.46 4.54
C ALA A 177 -13.56 32.99 3.66
N CYS A 178 -14.69 32.61 4.27
CA CYS A 178 -15.85 32.18 3.49
C CYS A 178 -16.40 33.35 2.65
N SER A 179 -16.71 33.08 1.39
CA SER A 179 -17.34 34.04 0.49
C SER A 179 -18.82 34.22 0.85
N HIS A 180 -19.33 35.40 0.55
CA HIS A 180 -20.76 35.73 0.69
C HIS A 180 -21.52 35.66 -0.65
N GLN A 181 -20.90 35.09 -1.68
CA GLN A 181 -21.49 34.97 -3.02
C GLN A 181 -22.35 33.71 -3.15
N SER A 182 -23.29 33.73 -4.10
CA SER A 182 -24.02 32.54 -4.51
C SER A 182 -23.07 31.58 -5.22
N LEU A 183 -23.04 30.33 -4.77
CA LEU A 183 -22.13 29.30 -5.29
C LEU A 183 -22.82 28.46 -6.34
N ASP A 184 -22.11 28.23 -7.45
CA ASP A 184 -22.53 27.27 -8.46
C ASP A 184 -21.70 25.99 -8.31
N LEU A 185 -22.34 24.96 -7.76
CA LEU A 185 -21.73 23.64 -7.59
C LEU A 185 -21.39 22.98 -8.92
N ASN A 186 -22.16 23.26 -9.98
CA ASN A 186 -21.94 22.60 -11.27
C ASN A 186 -20.63 23.09 -11.89
N GLN A 187 -20.39 24.40 -11.88
CA GLN A 187 -19.13 24.98 -12.38
C GLN A 187 -17.92 24.43 -11.62
N GLY A 188 -18.00 24.35 -10.28
CA GLY A 188 -16.92 23.78 -9.48
C GLY A 188 -16.64 22.30 -9.79
N LEU A 189 -17.68 21.51 -10.06
CA LEU A 189 -17.55 20.10 -10.43
C LEU A 189 -17.06 19.91 -11.87
N GLU A 190 -17.48 20.75 -12.81
CA GLU A 190 -16.98 20.74 -14.19
C GLU A 190 -15.49 21.06 -14.22
N THR A 191 -15.03 22.13 -13.53
CA THR A 191 -13.59 22.42 -13.40
C THR A 191 -12.83 21.28 -12.72
N ALA A 192 -13.43 20.64 -11.71
CA ALA A 192 -12.80 19.50 -11.06
C ALA A 192 -12.68 18.30 -12.01
N ALA A 193 -13.70 18.06 -12.85
CA ALA A 193 -13.70 16.98 -13.84
C ALA A 193 -12.69 17.21 -14.97
N GLU A 194 -12.46 18.46 -15.39
CA GLU A 194 -11.42 18.81 -16.36
C GLU A 194 -10.00 18.55 -15.84
N LEU A 195 -9.83 18.51 -14.52
CA LEU A 195 -8.52 18.31 -13.89
C LEU A 195 -8.19 16.84 -13.59
N LEU A 196 -9.16 15.92 -13.62
CA LEU A 196 -8.95 14.48 -13.40
C LEU A 196 -8.19 13.81 -14.56
#